data_AF-A0A416DLI3-F1
#
_entry.id   AF-A0A416DLI3-F1
#
_cell.length_a   1.000
_cell.length_b   1.000
_cell.length_c   1.000
_cell.angle_alpha   90.00
_cell.angle_beta   90.00
_cell.angle_gamma   90.00
#
_symmetry.space_group_name_H-M   'P 1'
#
loop_
_entity.id
_entity.type
_entity.pdbx_description
1 polymer ?
#
loop_
_entity_poly.entity_id
_entity_poly.type
_entity_poly.pdbx_seq_one_letter_code
_entity_poly.pdbx_strand_id
1 'polypeptide(L)'
;MQKTTVNPNPEQEMTVNPFAQEQAAEIQPQENAQTYPVEVDGDIVELTLEELIDAAAQGLSKRNAYIRRNRAANAMPNGQIYAAFVEEYPDVRPEDIPQQVWEWAQQEGSLVSAYRKWEIAELRDELAALEMNQKNRRAAVGPAQSDGEPTGADPVTLALLGK
;
A
#
# COMPACT_ATOMS: atom_id res chain seq x y z
N MET A 1 -18.46 -20.05 80.07
CA MET A 1 -17.49 -19.95 78.96
C MET A 1 -18.14 -20.70 77.79
N GLN A 2 -18.92 -20.03 76.92
CA GLN A 2 -18.55 -19.29 75.70
C GLN A 2 -17.97 -20.13 74.54
N LYS A 3 -18.65 -20.00 73.38
CA LYS A 3 -18.26 -20.15 71.95
C LYS A 3 -18.70 -21.40 71.14
N THR A 4 -19.80 -21.20 70.39
CA THR A 4 -19.91 -21.16 68.90
C THR A 4 -18.95 -21.97 68.04
N THR A 5 -19.50 -22.69 67.04
CA THR A 5 -19.11 -22.73 65.59
C THR A 5 -19.83 -23.93 64.95
N VAL A 6 -20.96 -23.77 64.25
CA VAL A 6 -21.14 -23.32 62.85
C VAL A 6 -20.56 -24.33 61.83
N ASN A 7 -21.44 -24.96 61.06
CA ASN A 7 -21.18 -25.79 59.88
C ASN A 7 -20.36 -25.00 58.84
N PRO A 8 -19.48 -25.62 58.03
CA PRO A 8 -19.93 -25.83 56.66
C PRO A 8 -19.38 -27.09 55.97
N ASN A 9 -20.21 -27.58 55.05
CA ASN A 9 -19.92 -28.51 53.95
C ASN A 9 -18.65 -28.16 53.16
N PRO A 10 -17.79 -29.15 52.83
CA PRO A 10 -16.85 -29.01 51.72
C PRO A 10 -17.12 -30.04 50.59
N GLU A 11 -16.93 -29.54 49.36
CA GLU A 11 -16.49 -30.29 48.16
C GLU A 11 -17.58 -31.09 47.39
N GLN A 12 -18.11 -30.60 46.27
CA GLN A 12 -17.53 -30.66 44.90
C GLN A 12 -17.22 -32.13 44.54
N GLU A 13 -17.88 -32.78 43.58
CA GLU A 13 -17.64 -32.63 42.14
C GLU A 13 -18.88 -33.11 41.34
N MET A 14 -19.64 -32.19 40.73
CA MET A 14 -20.40 -32.54 39.52
C MET A 14 -19.52 -32.15 38.33
N THR A 15 -18.82 -33.13 37.78
CA THR A 15 -18.11 -33.03 36.50
C THR A 15 -19.13 -32.94 35.37
N VAL A 16 -19.76 -31.78 35.21
CA VAL A 16 -20.59 -31.50 34.03
C VAL A 16 -19.63 -31.09 32.91
N ASN A 17 -19.21 -32.09 32.14
CA ASN A 17 -18.51 -31.89 30.87
C ASN A 17 -19.40 -31.00 29.97
N PRO A 18 -18.95 -29.78 29.59
CA PRO A 18 -19.76 -28.86 28.79
C PRO A 18 -19.86 -29.24 27.31
N PHE A 19 -19.32 -30.40 26.91
CA PHE A 19 -19.25 -30.88 25.53
C PHE A 19 -20.21 -32.05 25.22
N ALA A 20 -21.08 -32.45 26.16
CA ALA A 20 -21.96 -33.61 26.01
C ALA A 20 -23.42 -33.26 25.60
N GLN A 21 -23.63 -32.15 24.90
CA GLN A 21 -24.91 -31.82 24.26
C GLN A 21 -24.76 -31.79 22.73
N GLU A 22 -24.37 -32.92 22.16
CA GLU A 22 -24.79 -33.26 20.79
C GLU A 22 -26.28 -33.66 20.85
N GLN A 23 -27.16 -32.65 20.90
CA GLN A 23 -28.55 -32.81 20.52
C GLN A 23 -28.77 -32.01 19.24
N ALA A 24 -28.84 -32.75 18.14
CA ALA A 24 -29.43 -32.42 16.85
C ALA A 24 -30.02 -31.00 16.75
N ALA A 25 -29.17 -30.00 16.52
CA ALA A 25 -29.58 -28.75 15.94
C ALA A 25 -29.54 -28.95 14.42
N GLU A 26 -30.71 -29.24 13.88
CA GLU A 26 -31.05 -29.10 12.47
C GLU A 26 -30.39 -27.82 11.93
N ILE A 27 -29.40 -28.00 11.04
CA ILE A 27 -28.62 -26.90 10.46
C ILE A 27 -29.54 -26.21 9.46
N GLN A 28 -30.45 -25.38 9.97
CA GLN A 28 -31.11 -24.38 9.16
C GLN A 28 -30.02 -23.41 8.68
N PRO A 29 -29.86 -23.15 7.38
CA PRO A 29 -29.07 -22.03 6.91
C PRO A 29 -29.84 -20.75 7.23
N GLN A 30 -29.89 -20.38 8.51
CA GLN A 30 -30.36 -19.06 8.90
C GLN A 30 -29.24 -18.08 8.61
N GLU A 31 -29.49 -17.15 7.70
CA GLU A 31 -28.82 -15.85 7.59
C GLU A 31 -29.05 -15.02 8.86
N ASN A 32 -28.79 -15.59 10.04
CA ASN A 32 -28.64 -14.80 11.25
C ASN A 32 -27.27 -14.15 11.13
N ALA A 33 -27.24 -12.87 10.76
CA ALA A 33 -26.07 -12.04 10.90
C ALA A 33 -25.70 -12.02 12.40
N GLN A 34 -24.87 -12.98 12.82
CA GLN A 34 -24.39 -13.10 14.17
C GLN A 34 -23.70 -11.77 14.52
N THR A 35 -24.31 -11.01 15.41
CA THR A 35 -23.71 -9.80 15.96
C THR A 35 -22.86 -10.15 17.17
N TYR A 36 -21.81 -9.37 17.37
CA TYR A 36 -20.83 -9.49 18.43
C TYR A 36 -20.85 -8.18 19.22
N PRO A 37 -21.15 -8.21 20.53
CA PRO A 37 -21.12 -7.01 21.36
C PRO A 37 -19.66 -6.57 21.56
N VAL A 38 -19.38 -5.33 21.20
CA VAL A 38 -18.07 -4.69 21.38
C VAL A 38 -18.26 -3.40 22.15
N GLU A 39 -17.49 -3.22 23.22
CA GLU A 39 -17.50 -2.01 24.02
C GLU A 39 -16.62 -0.94 23.37
N VAL A 40 -17.23 0.19 22.98
CA VAL A 40 -16.55 1.35 22.39
C VAL A 40 -16.92 2.58 23.23
N ASP A 41 -15.92 3.23 23.83
CA ASP A 41 -16.08 4.44 24.65
C ASP A 41 -17.08 4.30 25.82
N GLY A 42 -17.27 3.08 26.34
CA GLY A 42 -18.17 2.76 27.44
C GLY A 42 -19.59 2.38 27.01
N ASP A 43 -19.90 2.43 25.71
CA ASP A 43 -21.16 1.96 25.13
C ASP A 43 -20.96 0.62 24.42
N ILE A 44 -21.93 -0.29 24.58
CA ILE A 44 -21.90 -1.60 23.91
C ILE A 44 -22.55 -1.45 22.53
N VAL A 45 -21.75 -1.67 21.48
CA VAL A 45 -22.19 -1.67 20.09
C VAL A 45 -22.19 -3.10 19.58
N GLU A 46 -23.32 -3.55 19.05
CA GLU A 46 -23.42 -4.84 18.37
C GLU A 46 -22.94 -4.70 16.93
N LEU A 47 -21.85 -5.39 16.59
CA LEU A 47 -21.26 -5.39 15.25
C LEU A 47 -21.40 -6.76 14.60
N THR A 48 -21.72 -6.81 13.31
CA THR A 48 -21.60 -8.07 12.56
C THR A 48 -20.12 -8.48 12.45
N LEU A 49 -19.86 -9.74 12.10
CA LEU A 49 -18.48 -10.22 11.91
C LEU A 49 -17.70 -9.37 10.89
N GLU A 50 -18.35 -8.99 9.79
CA GLU A 50 -17.72 -8.17 8.74
C GLU A 50 -17.37 -6.78 9.28
N GLU A 51 -18.31 -6.11 9.95
CA GLU A 51 -18.09 -4.79 10.54
C GLU A 51 -17.02 -4.82 11.65
N LEU A 52 -16.95 -5.91 12.41
CA LEU A 52 -15.92 -6.13 13.41
C LEU A 52 -14.53 -6.26 12.77
N ILE A 53 -14.41 -7.02 11.67
CA ILE A 53 -13.16 -7.16 10.92
C ILE A 53 -12.74 -5.81 10.34
N ASP A 54 -13.67 -5.06 9.76
CA ASP A 54 -13.38 -3.74 9.20
C ASP A 54 -12.96 -2.73 10.28
N ALA A 55 -13.68 -2.68 11.41
CA ALA A 55 -13.35 -1.83 12.53
C ALA A 55 -11.97 -2.20 13.13
N ALA A 56 -11.70 -3.50 13.28
CA ALA A 56 -10.41 -4.00 13.75
C ALA A 56 -9.28 -3.69 12.77
N ALA A 57 -9.50 -3.86 11.47
CA ALA A 57 -8.54 -3.54 10.42
C ALA A 57 -8.21 -2.04 10.40
N GLN A 58 -9.21 -1.18 10.54
CA GLN A 58 -9.02 0.28 10.64
C GLN A 58 -8.28 0.67 11.93
N GLY A 59 -8.64 0.08 13.07
CA GLY A 59 -7.97 0.31 14.34
C GLY A 59 -6.50 -0.15 14.32
N LEU A 60 -6.25 -1.33 13.75
CA LEU A 60 -4.90 -1.88 13.57
C LEU A 60 -4.10 -1.05 12.57
N SER A 61 -4.71 -0.59 11.47
CA SER A 61 -4.08 0.29 10.48
C SER A 61 -3.66 1.63 11.09
N LYS A 62 -4.57 2.31 11.80
CA LYS A 62 -4.28 3.57 12.51
C LYS A 62 -3.20 3.39 13.58
N ARG A 63 -3.28 2.32 14.37
CA ARG A 63 -2.25 1.98 15.37
C ARG A 63 -0.91 1.72 14.71
N ASN A 64 -0.88 0.97 13.62
CA ASN A 64 0.36 0.67 12.90
C ASN A 64 0.96 1.95 12.29
N ALA A 65 0.14 2.81 11.68
CA ALA A 65 0.57 4.12 11.17
C ALA A 65 1.17 4.97 12.29
N TYR A 66 0.49 5.05 13.45
CA TYR A 66 1.00 5.76 14.62
C TYR A 66 2.33 5.20 15.12
N ILE A 67 2.47 3.87 15.22
CA ILE A 67 3.74 3.24 15.64
C ILE A 67 4.84 3.52 14.62
N ARG A 68 4.55 3.46 13.31
CA ARG A 68 5.52 3.82 12.26
C ARG A 68 5.93 5.29 12.36
N ARG A 69 4.97 6.20 12.51
CA ARG A 69 5.18 7.64 12.68
C ARG A 69 6.03 7.95 13.92
N ASN A 70 5.70 7.38 15.07
CA ASN A 70 6.45 7.59 16.31
C ASN A 70 7.84 6.96 16.27
N ARG A 71 7.98 5.78 15.64
CA ARG A 71 9.30 5.19 15.42
C ARG A 71 10.14 6.09 14.52
N ALA A 72 9.59 6.56 13.40
CA ALA A 72 10.21 7.52 12.49
C ALA A 72 10.62 8.82 13.21
N ALA A 73 9.74 9.37 14.05
CA ALA A 73 9.99 10.60 14.81
C ALA A 73 11.16 10.46 15.81
N ASN A 74 11.30 9.30 16.44
CA ASN A 74 12.29 9.08 17.50
C ASN A 74 13.61 8.44 17.00
N ALA A 75 13.60 7.78 15.84
CA ALA A 75 14.78 7.06 15.33
C ALA A 75 15.81 7.97 14.65
N MET A 76 15.42 9.18 14.20
CA MET A 76 16.25 10.00 13.33
C MET A 76 16.29 11.48 13.72
N PRO A 77 17.42 12.18 13.50
CA PRO A 77 17.46 13.63 13.45
C PRO A 77 16.48 14.13 12.38
N ASN A 78 15.70 15.17 12.68
CA ASN A 78 14.56 15.62 11.84
C ASN A 78 13.44 14.59 11.67
N GLY A 79 13.35 13.59 12.55
CA GLY A 79 12.33 12.53 12.49
C GLY A 79 10.90 13.06 12.45
N GLN A 80 10.61 14.25 12.98
CA GLN A 80 9.28 14.87 12.87
C GLN A 80 8.89 15.21 11.41
N ILE A 81 9.86 15.60 10.58
CA ILE A 81 9.60 15.89 9.16
C ILE A 81 9.36 14.57 8.40
N TYR A 82 10.10 13.52 8.74
CA TYR A 82 9.92 12.18 8.18
C TYR A 82 8.63 11.49 8.67
N ALA A 83 8.18 11.79 9.88
CA ALA A 83 6.97 11.22 10.47
C ALA A 83 5.70 11.52 9.64
N ALA A 84 5.58 12.73 9.09
CA ALA A 84 4.49 13.09 8.18
C ALA A 84 4.63 12.42 6.80
N PHE A 85 5.85 12.13 6.37
CA PHE A 85 6.13 11.49 5.09
C PHE A 85 5.70 10.03 5.05
N VAL A 86 5.90 9.28 6.13
CA VAL A 86 5.52 7.86 6.25
C VAL A 86 4.00 7.63 6.12
N GLU A 87 3.18 8.67 6.30
CA GLU A 87 1.73 8.59 6.10
C GLU A 87 1.37 8.61 4.61
N GLU A 88 2.05 9.44 3.81
CA GLU A 88 1.77 9.61 2.38
C GLU A 88 2.51 8.57 1.52
N TYR A 89 3.75 8.25 1.91
CA TYR A 89 4.63 7.32 1.20
C TYR A 89 5.08 6.21 2.15
N PRO A 90 4.20 5.26 2.51
CA PRO A 90 4.52 4.20 3.46
C PRO A 90 5.58 3.21 2.95
N ASP A 91 5.72 3.08 1.63
CA ASP A 91 6.63 2.13 0.99
C ASP A 91 8.04 2.71 0.74
N VAL A 92 8.18 4.03 0.84
CA VAL A 92 9.47 4.70 0.62
C VAL A 92 10.24 4.70 1.93
N ARG A 93 11.41 4.05 1.93
CA ARG A 93 12.26 3.98 3.11
C ARG A 93 13.13 5.23 3.19
N PRO A 94 13.59 5.64 4.40
CA PRO A 94 14.43 6.83 4.54
C PRO A 94 15.72 6.72 3.73
N GLU A 95 16.24 5.50 3.53
CA GLU A 95 17.47 5.25 2.78
C GLU A 95 17.30 5.45 1.27
N ASP A 96 16.06 5.35 0.77
CA ASP A 96 15.74 5.55 -0.65
C ASP A 96 15.51 7.04 -0.97
N ILE A 97 15.42 7.91 0.04
CA ILE A 97 15.18 9.34 -0.12
C ILE A 97 16.49 10.06 -0.46
N PRO A 98 16.61 10.73 -1.63
CA PRO A 98 17.81 11.45 -2.00
C PRO A 98 18.18 12.58 -1.02
N GLN A 99 19.48 12.81 -0.81
CA GLN A 99 19.99 13.85 0.10
C GLN A 99 19.44 15.24 -0.24
N GLN A 100 19.30 15.57 -1.53
CA GLN A 100 18.74 16.85 -1.97
C GLN A 100 17.30 17.07 -1.49
N VAL A 101 16.51 15.99 -1.41
CA VAL A 101 15.12 16.05 -0.90
C VAL A 101 15.12 16.38 0.58
N TRP A 102 16.06 15.85 1.36
CA TRP A 102 16.21 16.20 2.78
C TRP A 102 16.58 17.67 2.98
N GLU A 103 17.44 18.21 2.13
CA GLU A 103 17.81 19.64 2.17
C GLU A 103 16.62 20.54 1.81
N TRP A 104 15.89 20.21 0.74
CA TRP A 104 14.66 20.93 0.37
C TRP A 104 13.59 20.82 1.45
N ALA A 105 13.46 19.67 2.10
CA ALA A 105 12.51 19.48 3.20
C ALA A 105 12.84 20.39 4.39
N GLN A 106 14.12 20.67 4.63
CA GLN A 106 14.55 21.60 5.68
C GLN A 106 14.29 23.07 5.29
N GLN A 107 14.31 23.39 4.00
CA GLN A 107 14.00 24.73 3.49
C GLN A 107 12.49 24.99 3.37
N GLU A 108 11.73 24.02 2.87
CA GLU A 108 10.29 24.10 2.60
C GLU A 108 9.45 23.67 3.82
N GLY A 109 10.06 23.01 4.81
CA GLY A 109 9.41 22.53 6.04
C GLY A 109 8.59 21.25 5.87
N SER A 110 8.61 20.62 4.68
CA SER A 110 7.86 19.41 4.37
C SER A 110 8.65 18.48 3.47
N LEU A 111 8.92 17.25 3.95
CA LEU A 111 9.58 16.21 3.17
C LEU A 111 8.70 15.70 2.03
N VAL A 112 7.38 15.69 2.22
CA VAL A 112 6.40 15.30 1.20
C VAL A 112 6.45 16.26 0.00
N SER A 113 6.51 17.57 0.26
CA SER A 113 6.57 18.58 -0.81
C SER A 113 7.89 18.48 -1.58
N ALA A 114 9.00 18.36 -0.87
CA ALA A 114 10.32 18.19 -1.45
C ALA A 114 10.43 16.92 -2.30
N TYR A 115 9.89 15.79 -1.82
CA TYR A 115 9.93 14.52 -2.53
C TYR A 115 9.11 14.57 -3.82
N ARG A 116 7.89 15.12 -3.78
CA ARG A 116 7.06 15.31 -4.99
C ARG A 116 7.75 16.18 -6.03
N LYS A 117 8.43 17.25 -5.57
CA LYS A 117 9.17 18.15 -6.46
C LYS A 117 10.33 17.44 -7.15
N TRP A 118 11.07 16.62 -6.40
CA TRP A 118 12.14 15.79 -6.94
C TRP A 118 11.60 14.75 -7.92
N GLU A 119 10.54 14.05 -7.56
CA GLU A 119 9.89 13.04 -8.42
C GLU A 119 9.42 13.67 -9.75
N ILE A 120 8.83 14.86 -9.71
CA ILE A 120 8.45 15.60 -10.92
C ILE A 120 9.67 16.00 -11.76
N ALA A 121 10.78 16.38 -11.13
CA ALA A 121 12.01 16.72 -11.85
C ALA A 121 12.60 15.48 -12.55
N GLU A 122 12.68 14.36 -11.84
CA GLU A 122 13.17 13.08 -12.38
C GLU A 122 12.32 12.61 -13.58
N LEU A 123 10.99 12.61 -13.42
CA LEU A 123 10.07 12.22 -14.50
C LEU A 123 10.16 13.15 -15.72
N ARG A 124 10.44 14.44 -15.50
CA ARG A 124 10.65 15.40 -16.60
C ARG A 124 11.93 15.12 -17.36
N ASP A 125 13.00 14.79 -16.66
CA ASP A 125 14.28 14.46 -17.27
C ASP A 125 14.19 13.14 -18.04
N GLU A 126 13.49 12.13 -17.51
CA GLU A 126 13.20 10.88 -18.22
C GLU A 126 12.38 11.14 -19.49
N LEU A 127 11.32 11.95 -19.41
CA LEU A 127 10.51 12.31 -20.57
C LEU A 127 11.35 13.04 -21.63
N ALA A 128 12.18 14.00 -21.22
CA ALA A 128 13.06 14.73 -22.14
C ALA A 128 14.08 13.81 -22.82
N ALA A 129 14.65 12.85 -22.07
CA ALA A 129 15.57 11.85 -22.62
C ALA A 129 14.86 10.94 -23.64
N LEU A 130 13.64 10.48 -23.32
CA LEU A 130 12.84 9.67 -24.24
C LEU A 130 12.46 10.45 -25.51
N GLU A 131 12.04 11.70 -25.38
CA GLU A 131 11.72 12.57 -26.52
C GLU A 131 12.95 12.80 -27.40
N MET A 132 14.12 13.06 -26.81
CA MET A 132 15.36 13.22 -27.56
C MET A 132 15.75 11.93 -28.28
N ASN A 133 15.60 10.77 -27.63
CA ASN A 133 15.83 9.48 -28.26
C ASN A 133 14.85 9.22 -29.41
N GLN A 134 13.56 9.55 -29.24
CA GLN A 134 12.58 9.47 -30.33
C GLN A 134 12.97 10.38 -31.49
N LYS A 135 13.38 11.61 -31.21
CA LYS A 135 13.83 12.57 -32.23
C LYS A 135 15.07 12.06 -32.96
N ASN A 136 16.06 11.54 -32.23
CA ASN A 136 17.27 10.94 -32.79
C ASN A 136 16.93 9.72 -33.65
N ARG A 137 16.03 8.84 -33.21
CA ARG A 137 15.54 7.72 -34.04
C ARG A 137 14.88 8.21 -35.31
N ARG A 138 13.95 9.19 -35.23
CA ARG A 138 13.28 9.77 -36.40
C ARG A 138 14.25 10.42 -37.38
N ALA A 139 15.27 11.11 -36.87
CA ALA A 139 16.30 11.74 -37.69
C ALA A 139 17.29 10.73 -38.29
N ALA A 140 17.64 9.68 -37.55
CA ALA A 140 18.56 8.62 -37.98
C ALA A 140 17.93 7.67 -39.01
N VAL A 141 16.62 7.42 -38.93
CA VAL A 141 15.87 6.65 -39.93
C VAL A 141 15.37 7.54 -41.09
N GLY A 142 16.17 8.55 -41.46
CA GLY A 142 15.87 9.52 -42.54
C GLY A 142 15.18 8.86 -43.74
N PRO A 143 14.29 9.59 -44.44
CA PRO A 143 13.14 9.07 -45.17
C PRO A 143 13.44 7.77 -45.93
N ALA A 144 13.26 6.64 -45.27
CA ALA A 144 13.33 5.32 -45.88
C ALA A 144 11.93 4.91 -46.34
N GLN A 145 11.28 5.78 -47.10
CA GLN A 145 10.10 5.45 -47.91
C GLN A 145 10.27 6.06 -49.30
N SER A 146 10.64 5.17 -50.22
CA SER A 146 10.37 5.20 -51.65
C SER A 146 10.78 6.44 -52.44
N ASP A 147 12.02 6.45 -52.93
CA ASP A 147 12.24 6.73 -54.35
C ASP A 147 12.61 5.41 -55.04
N GLY A 148 11.65 4.48 -55.02
CA GLY A 148 11.53 3.48 -56.07
C GLY A 148 10.86 4.13 -57.27
N GLU A 149 11.49 5.16 -57.83
CA GLU A 149 11.20 5.63 -59.19
C GLU A 149 11.83 4.61 -60.14
N PRO A 150 11.07 3.84 -60.94
CA PRO A 150 11.64 2.85 -61.84
C PRO A 150 12.10 3.55 -63.12
N THR A 151 13.09 4.45 -63.03
CA THR A 151 13.45 5.25 -64.20
C THR A 151 14.96 5.40 -64.35
N GLY A 152 15.56 4.38 -64.97
CA GLY A 152 16.94 4.43 -65.45
C GLY A 152 17.28 3.11 -66.12
N ALA A 153 16.92 2.99 -67.39
CA ALA A 153 17.06 1.78 -68.21
C ALA A 153 18.34 0.97 -67.92
N ASP A 154 18.17 -0.33 -67.67
CA ASP A 154 19.26 -1.30 -67.58
C ASP A 154 20.11 -1.20 -68.86
N PRO A 155 21.46 -1.08 -68.79
CA PRO A 155 22.32 -1.03 -69.98
C PRO A 155 22.09 -2.20 -70.95
N VAL A 156 21.61 -3.34 -70.45
CA VAL A 156 21.23 -4.49 -71.28
C VAL A 156 20.01 -4.17 -72.16
N THR A 157 19.04 -3.41 -71.65
CA THR A 157 17.86 -2.99 -72.44
C THR A 157 18.19 -1.96 -73.52
N LEU A 158 19.20 -1.11 -73.31
CA LEU A 158 19.71 -0.20 -74.33
C LEU A 158 20.48 -0.93 -75.44
N ALA A 159 21.30 -1.93 -75.09
CA ALA A 159 22.08 -2.71 -76.06
C ALA A 159 21.21 -3.56 -77.00
N LEU A 160 20.05 -4.04 -76.52
CA LEU A 160 19.08 -4.80 -77.33
C LEU A 160 18.25 -3.93 -78.27
N LEU A 161 18.17 -2.62 -78.04
CA LEU A 161 17.36 -1.69 -78.85
C LEU A 161 18.16 -0.99 -79.98
N GLY A 162 19.47 -1.26 -80.10
CA GLY A 162 20.25 -0.93 -81.28
C GLY A 162 20.37 0.57 -81.61
N LYS A 163 20.83 1.38 -80.65
CA LYS A 163 21.37 2.73 -80.91
C LYS A 163 22.72 2.91 -80.24
#